data_AF-A0A7C5GXR1-F1
#
_entry.id   AF-A0A7C5GXR1-F1
#
_cell.length_a   1.000
_cell.length_b   1.000
_cell.length_c   1.000
_cell.angle_alpha   90.00
_cell.angle_beta   90.00
_cell.angle_gamma   90.00
#
_symmetry.space_group_name_H-M   'P 1'
#
loop_
_entity.id
_entity.type
_entity.pdbx_description
1 polymer ?
#
loop_
_entity_poly.entity_id
_entity_poly.type
_entity_poly.pdbx_seq_one_letter_code
_entity_poly.pdbx_strand_id
1 'polypeptide(L)' 'QNIKGEQCAISVYKKIADLTIGKDLITHKMVLEILEDEVEHEDDLQNLLEDMNLMKGSA' A
#
# COMPACT_ATOMS: atom_id res chain seq x y z
N GLN A 1 -5.55 -2.57 -13.08
CA GLN A 1 -4.79 -1.73 -12.14
C GLN A 1 -3.97 -2.63 -11.23
N ASN A 2 -2.81 -2.15 -10.77
CA ASN A 2 -1.79 -2.92 -10.05
C ASN A 2 -2.09 -3.14 -8.55
N ILE A 3 -3.36 -3.08 -8.13
CA ILE A 3 -3.80 -3.20 -6.72
C ILE A 3 -3.22 -4.44 -6.02
N LYS A 4 -3.14 -5.58 -6.72
CA LYS A 4 -2.54 -6.80 -6.16
C LYS A 4 -1.04 -6.68 -5.89
N GLY A 5 -0.35 -5.81 -6.64
CA GLY A 5 1.05 -5.45 -6.42
C GLY A 5 1.20 -4.70 -5.09
N GLU A 6 0.40 -3.66 -4.88
CA GLU A 6 0.43 -2.87 -3.64
C GLU A 6 0.07 -3.74 -2.42
N GLN A 7 -0.97 -4.57 -2.52
CA GLN A 7 -1.33 -5.53 -1.47
C GLN A 7 -0.20 -6.51 -1.12
N CYS A 8 0.60 -6.92 -2.12
CA CYS A 8 1.78 -7.75 -1.91
C CYS A 8 2.86 -6.97 -1.16
N ALA A 9 3.16 -5.74 -1.59
CA ALA A 9 4.15 -4.86 -0.97
C ALA A 9 3.79 -4.56 0.50
N ILE A 10 2.55 -4.15 0.77
CA ILE A 10 2.00 -3.91 2.11
C ILE A 10 2.20 -5.13 3.01
N SER A 11 1.89 -6.33 2.52
CA SER A 11 2.06 -7.57 3.29
C SER A 11 3.53 -7.84 3.65
N VAL A 12 4.46 -7.54 2.74
CA VAL A 12 5.90 -7.68 2.98
C VAL A 12 6.39 -6.63 3.97
N TYR A 13 6.07 -5.36 3.78
CA TYR A 13 6.54 -4.28 4.67
C TYR A 13 5.97 -4.40 6.08
N LYS A 14 4.72 -4.85 6.26
CA LYS A 14 4.18 -5.20 7.58
C LYS A 14 5.03 -6.25 8.29
N LYS A 15 5.41 -7.34 7.60
CA LYS A 15 6.28 -8.37 8.18
C LYS A 15 7.65 -7.80 8.57
N ILE A 16 8.22 -6.91 7.77
CA ILE A 16 9.51 -6.29 8.08
C ILE A 16 9.37 -5.34 9.28
N ALA A 17 8.28 -4.57 9.38
CA ALA A 17 8.01 -3.71 10.53
C ALA A 17 7.95 -4.52 11.83
N ASP A 18 7.23 -5.65 11.82
CA ASP A 18 7.13 -6.58 12.96
C ASP A 18 8.49 -7.21 13.32
N LEU A 19 9.35 -7.46 12.33
CA LEU A 19 10.68 -8.02 12.57
C LEU A 19 11.65 -7.02 13.21
N THR A 20 11.46 -5.73 12.92
CA THR A 20 12.40 -4.65 13.27
C THR A 20 12.01 -3.87 14.53
N ILE A 21 10.72 -3.87 14.91
CA ILE A 21 10.24 -3.17 16.10
C ILE A 21 11.01 -3.59 17.36
N GLY A 22 11.56 -2.61 18.07
CA GLY A 22 12.35 -2.84 19.29
C GLY A 22 13.76 -3.43 19.08
N LYS A 23 14.17 -3.75 17.84
CA LYS A 23 15.52 -4.26 17.51
C LYS A 23 16.35 -3.27 16.71
N ASP A 24 15.71 -2.61 15.75
CA ASP A 24 16.33 -1.61 14.90
C ASP A 24 15.31 -0.50 14.61
N LEU A 25 15.42 0.59 15.38
CA LEU A 25 14.49 1.72 15.28
C LEU A 25 14.63 2.51 13.98
N ILE A 26 15.81 2.51 13.36
CA ILE A 26 16.06 3.25 12.12
C ILE A 26 15.41 2.49 10.96
N THR A 27 15.66 1.19 10.86
CA THR A 27 15.03 0.36 9.83
C THR A 27 13.52 0.29 10.04
N HIS A 28 13.05 0.17 11.29
CA HIS A 28 11.62 0.17 11.57
C HIS A 28 10.94 1.45 11.08
N LYS A 29 11.52 2.63 11.38
CA LYS A 29 10.98 3.91 10.91
C LYS A 29 10.91 3.97 9.38
N MET A 30 12.00 3.61 8.70
CA MET A 30 12.03 3.61 7.23
C MET A 30 10.97 2.67 6.62
N VAL A 31 10.76 1.50 7.22
CA VAL A 31 9.75 0.54 6.75
C VAL A 31 8.33 1.06 6.99
N LEU A 32 8.09 1.79 8.08
CA LEU A 32 6.79 2.43 8.31
C LEU A 32 6.50 3.52 7.28
N GLU A 33 7.49 4.34 6.93
CA GLU A 33 7.35 5.37 5.87
C GLU A 33 6.98 4.72 4.53
N ILE A 34 7.69 3.66 4.13
CA ILE A 34 7.36 2.93 2.89
C ILE A 34 5.97 2.29 2.98
N LEU A 35 5.61 1.71 4.14
CA LEU A 35 4.29 1.10 4.32
C LEU A 35 3.15 2.12 4.20
N GLU A 36 3.36 3.36 4.63
CA GLU A 36 2.41 4.46 4.46
C GLU A 36 2.22 4.79 2.98
N ASP A 37 3.32 4.95 2.23
CA ASP A 37 3.28 5.20 0.78
C ASP A 37 2.49 4.11 0.03
N GLU A 38 2.72 2.82 0.32
CA GLU A 38 2.01 1.74 -0.39
C GLU A 38 0.52 1.67 -0.07
N VAL A 39 0.10 2.11 1.12
CA VAL A 39 -1.32 2.20 1.47
C VAL A 39 -1.99 3.34 0.71
N GLU A 40 -1.32 4.48 0.58
CA GLU A 40 -1.80 5.61 -0.25
C GLU A 40 -1.89 5.20 -1.72
N HIS A 41 -0.87 4.52 -2.26
CA HIS A 41 -0.88 3.99 -3.62
C HIS A 41 -2.03 3.00 -3.87
N GLU A 42 -2.34 2.11 -2.91
CA GLU A 42 -3.48 1.20 -3.04
C GLU A 42 -4.80 1.97 -3.11
N ASP A 43 -5.01 2.96 -2.21
CA ASP A 43 -6.23 3.76 -2.15
C ASP A 43 -6.44 4.57 -3.44
N ASP A 44 -5.40 5.23 -3.93
CA ASP A 44 -5.42 5.95 -5.21
C ASP A 44 -5.82 5.04 -6.37
N LEU A 45 -5.25 3.83 -6.44
CA LEU A 45 -5.58 2.87 -7.50
C LEU A 45 -7.02 2.34 -7.40
N GLN A 46 -7.54 2.20 -6.18
CA GLN A 46 -8.93 1.80 -5.96
C GLN A 46 -9.89 2.92 -6.38
N ASN A 47 -9.64 4.15 -5.94
CA ASN A 47 -10.43 5.32 -6.32
C ASN A 47 -10.46 5.52 -7.84
N LEU A 48 -9.31 5.44 -8.51
CA LEU A 48 -9.24 5.50 -9.98
C LEU A 48 -10.04 4.38 -10.65
N LEU A 49 -10.03 3.17 -10.09
CA LEU A 49 -10.79 2.04 -10.64
C LEU A 49 -12.30 2.26 -10.49
N GLU A 50 -12.74 2.78 -9.35
CA GLU A 50 -14.15 3.13 -9.10
C GLU A 50 -14.62 4.22 -10.06
N ASP A 51 -13.86 5.29 -10.22
CA ASP A 51 -14.15 6.37 -11.18
C ASP A 51 -14.28 5.84 -12.61
N MET A 52 -13.35 4.99 -13.04
CA MET A 52 -13.41 4.35 -14.35
C MET A 52 -14.66 3.48 -14.53
N ASN A 53 -15.11 2.81 -13.48
CA ASN A 53 -16.32 1.98 -13.51
C ASN A 53 -17.59 2.83 -13.58
N LEU A 54 -17.64 3.96 -12.85
CA LEU A 54 -18.74 4.93 -12.92
C LEU A 54 -18.85 5.55 -14.33
N MET A 55 -17.72 5.89 -14.95
CA MET A 55 -17.70 6.40 -16.33
C MET A 55 -18.17 5.36 -17.35
N LYS A 56 -17.86 4.06 -17.16
CA LYS A 56 -18.30 2.97 -18.04
C LYS A 56 -19.76 2.58 -17.86
N GLY A 57 -20.34 2.79 -16.67
CA GLY A 57 -21.74 2.47 -16.37
C GLY A 57 -22.77 3.50 -16.88
N SER A 58 -22.32 4.58 -17.53
CA SER A 58 -23.17 5.66 -18.05
C SER A 58 -23.55 5.50 -19.54
N ALA A 59 -23.58 4.27 -20.05
CA ALA A 59 -23.95 3.93 -21.44
C ALA A 59 -25.20 3.04 -21.52
#